data_AF-E3HIA7-F1
#
_entry.id   AF-E3HIA7-F1
#
_cell.length_a   1.000
_cell.length_b   1.000
_cell.length_c   1.000
_cell.angle_alpha   90.00
_cell.angle_beta   90.00
_cell.angle_gamma   90.00
#
_symmetry.space_group_name_H-M   'P 1'
#
loop_
_entity.id
_entity.type
_entity.pdbx_description
1 polymer ?
#
loop_
_entity_poly.entity_id
_entity_poly.type
_entity_poly.pdbx_seq_one_letter_code
_entity_poly.pdbx_strand_id
1 'polypeptide(L)'
;MLDIIQGKTIVAEASRQYDLSPSEVEQLVDDGKRGMENALRANPQDVREQYERQLKDLQEAYGEAMLELRARKKLQSLLGEDEK
;
A
#
# COMPACT_ATOMS: atom_id res chain seq x y z
N MET A 1 0.85 6.15 -25.26
CA MET A 1 -0.19 5.91 -24.23
C MET A 1 -0.87 7.20 -23.76
N LEU A 2 -0.12 8.17 -23.21
CA LEU A 2 -0.68 9.48 -22.82
C LEU A 2 -1.37 10.21 -23.99
N ASP A 3 -0.82 10.09 -25.20
CA ASP A 3 -1.43 10.65 -26.41
C ASP A 3 -2.81 10.08 -26.73
N ILE A 4 -3.10 8.84 -26.32
CA ILE A 4 -4.45 8.25 -26.45
C ILE A 4 -5.40 8.89 -25.45
N ILE A 5 -4.96 9.05 -24.20
CA ILE A 5 -5.75 9.71 -23.14
C ILE A 5 -6.00 11.19 -23.50
N GLN A 6 -5.05 11.84 -24.16
CA GLN A 6 -5.15 13.21 -24.65
C GLN A 6 -5.88 13.34 -26.01
N GLY A 7 -6.31 12.22 -26.63
CA GLY A 7 -7.03 12.21 -27.90
C GLY A 7 -6.19 12.55 -29.15
N LYS A 8 -4.86 12.53 -29.04
CA LYS A 8 -3.90 12.83 -30.12
C LYS A 8 -3.55 11.61 -30.99
N THR A 9 -3.83 10.42 -30.49
CA THR A 9 -3.52 9.13 -31.15
C THR A 9 -4.62 8.14 -30.85
N ILE A 10 -4.89 7.21 -31.78
CA ILE A 10 -5.90 6.17 -31.59
C ILE A 10 -5.27 4.83 -31.18
N VAL A 11 -6.09 3.95 -30.60
CA VAL A 11 -5.68 2.61 -30.11
C VAL A 11 -4.94 1.81 -31.19
N ALA A 12 -5.40 1.86 -32.44
CA ALA A 12 -4.78 1.12 -33.54
C ALA A 12 -3.36 1.60 -33.90
N GLU A 13 -3.09 2.90 -33.78
CA GLU A 13 -1.77 3.48 -34.04
C GLU A 13 -0.82 3.15 -32.89
N ALA A 14 -1.30 3.25 -31.65
CA ALA A 14 -0.53 2.87 -30.48
C ALA A 14 -0.22 1.36 -30.43
N SER A 15 -1.18 0.52 -30.82
CA SER A 15 -1.00 -0.93 -30.94
C SER A 15 0.20 -1.26 -31.84
N ARG A 16 0.32 -0.58 -32.99
CA ARG A 16 1.47 -0.74 -33.90
C ARG A 16 2.76 -0.15 -33.36
N GLN A 17 2.69 1.00 -32.70
CA GLN A 17 3.87 1.71 -32.19
C GLN A 17 4.53 0.97 -31.03
N TYR A 18 3.74 0.34 -30.16
CA TYR A 18 4.20 -0.34 -28.95
C TYR A 18 4.22 -1.87 -29.10
N ASP A 19 3.86 -2.40 -30.27
CA ASP A 19 3.74 -3.84 -30.55
C ASP A 19 2.84 -4.57 -29.53
N LEU A 20 1.71 -3.93 -29.21
CA LEU A 20 0.70 -4.44 -28.29
C LEU A 20 -0.59 -4.74 -29.03
N SER A 21 -1.38 -5.71 -28.56
CA SER A 21 -2.73 -5.89 -29.07
C SER A 21 -3.61 -4.68 -28.73
N PRO A 22 -4.63 -4.37 -29.56
CA PRO A 22 -5.59 -3.30 -29.24
C PRO A 22 -6.22 -3.45 -27.84
N SER A 23 -6.50 -4.68 -27.41
CA SER A 23 -7.03 -4.99 -26.08
C SER A 23 -6.07 -4.63 -24.94
N GLU A 24 -4.77 -4.91 -25.10
CA GLU A 24 -3.77 -4.52 -24.09
C GLU A 24 -3.64 -3.00 -24.01
N VAL A 25 -3.75 -2.33 -25.17
CA VAL A 25 -3.73 -0.86 -25.21
C VAL A 25 -4.93 -0.26 -24.50
N GLU A 26 -6.13 -0.78 -24.73
CA GLU A 26 -7.36 -0.35 -24.05
C GLU A 26 -7.26 -0.58 -22.54
N GLN A 27 -6.80 -1.76 -22.12
CA GLN A 27 -6.63 -2.08 -20.70
C GLN A 27 -5.66 -1.12 -20.01
N LEU A 28 -4.51 -0.83 -20.63
CA LEU A 28 -3.54 0.10 -20.07
C LEU A 28 -4.07 1.55 -20.01
N VAL A 29 -4.89 1.96 -20.98
CA VAL A 29 -5.57 3.26 -20.95
C VAL A 29 -6.56 3.34 -19.80
N ASP A 30 -7.35 2.29 -19.58
CA ASP A 30 -8.31 2.23 -18.48
C ASP A 30 -7.62 2.16 -17.11
N ASP A 31 -6.53 1.40 -16.98
CA ASP A 31 -5.69 1.37 -15.78
C ASP A 31 -5.10 2.76 -15.48
N GLY A 32 -4.61 3.45 -16.50
CA GLY A 32 -4.11 4.82 -16.39
C GLY A 32 -5.18 5.80 -15.92
N LYS A 33 -6.38 5.75 -16.51
CA LYS A 33 -7.52 6.61 -16.08
C LYS A 33 -7.92 6.35 -14.64
N ARG A 34 -8.04 5.08 -14.23
CA ARG A 34 -8.35 4.71 -12.84
C ARG A 34 -7.27 5.17 -11.87
N GLY A 35 -6.00 5.03 -12.23
CA GLY A 35 -4.88 5.53 -11.43
C GLY A 35 -4.93 7.05 -11.24
N MET A 36 -5.25 7.79 -12.29
CA MET A 36 -5.42 9.25 -12.22
C MET A 36 -6.63 9.65 -11.37
N GLU A 37 -7.77 8.99 -11.53
CA GLU A 37 -8.97 9.25 -10.70
C GLU A 37 -8.70 8.98 -9.23
N ASN A 38 -8.03 7.85 -8.91
CA ASN A 38 -7.63 7.53 -7.54
C ASN A 38 -6.64 8.55 -6.97
N ALA A 39 -5.67 9.01 -7.77
CA ALA A 39 -4.71 10.04 -7.35
C ALA A 39 -5.37 11.41 -7.13
N LEU A 40 -6.39 11.75 -7.93
CA LEU A 40 -7.17 12.99 -7.77
C LEU A 40 -8.13 12.90 -6.57
N ARG A 41 -8.65 11.71 -6.27
CA ARG A 41 -9.56 11.47 -5.15
C ARG A 41 -8.83 11.31 -3.82
N ALA A 42 -7.62 10.78 -3.84
CA ALA A 42 -6.81 10.61 -2.64
C ALA A 42 -6.35 11.99 -2.15
N ASN A 43 -6.90 12.46 -1.03
CA ASN A 43 -6.30 13.58 -0.30
C ASN A 43 -4.96 13.08 0.29
N PRO A 44 -3.80 13.66 -0.09
CA PRO A 44 -2.51 13.21 0.43
C PRO A 44 -2.41 13.29 1.96
N GLN A 45 -3.19 14.19 2.58
CA GLN A 45 -3.29 14.31 4.03
C GLN A 45 -3.98 13.08 4.63
N ASP A 46 -5.11 12.65 4.09
CA ASP A 46 -5.86 11.49 4.57
C ASP A 46 -5.04 10.18 4.47
N VAL A 47 -4.30 10.00 3.38
CA VAL A 47 -3.44 8.81 3.19
C VAL A 47 -2.33 8.80 4.23
N ARG A 48 -1.69 9.94 4.46
CA ARG A 48 -0.65 10.07 5.48
C ARG A 48 -1.20 9.84 6.88
N GLU A 49 -2.35 10.42 7.21
CA GLU A 49 -3.02 10.20 8.50
C GLU A 49 -3.40 8.74 8.72
N GLN A 50 -3.86 8.03 7.68
CA GLN A 50 -4.12 6.59 7.75
C GLN A 50 -2.85 5.79 8.07
N TYR A 51 -1.73 6.09 7.41
CA TYR A 51 -0.45 5.45 7.70
C TYR A 51 0.06 5.77 9.11
N GLU A 52 -0.02 7.03 9.54
CA GLU A 52 0.38 7.44 10.89
C GLU A 52 -0.49 6.75 11.96
N ARG A 53 -1.79 6.59 11.71
CA ARG A 53 -2.69 5.85 12.60
C ARG A 53 -2.34 4.36 12.67
N GLN A 54 -2.12 3.72 11.52
CA GLN A 54 -1.70 2.31 11.49
C GLN A 54 -0.36 2.09 12.20
N LEU A 55 0.60 3.00 12.02
CA LEU A 55 1.89 2.96 12.72
C LEU A 55 1.70 3.09 14.23
N LYS A 56 0.83 4.00 14.68
CA LYS A 56 0.54 4.20 16.09
C LYS A 56 -0.11 2.96 16.71
N ASP A 57 -1.16 2.43 16.08
CA ASP A 57 -1.87 1.24 16.57
C ASP A 57 -0.92 0.03 16.66
N LEU A 58 -0.01 -0.12 15.68
CA LEU A 58 1.01 -1.17 15.69
C LEU A 58 2.04 -0.98 16.82
N GLN A 59 2.49 0.25 17.05
CA GLN A 59 3.44 0.56 18.13
C GLN A 59 2.83 0.33 19.51
N GLU A 60 1.56 0.68 19.71
CA GLU A 60 0.84 0.45 20.96
C GLU A 60 0.71 -1.06 21.24
N ALA A 61 0.23 -1.84 20.26
CA ALA A 61 0.12 -3.29 20.40
C ALA A 61 1.47 -3.98 20.67
N TYR A 62 2.54 -3.53 19.98
CA TYR A 62 3.89 -4.04 20.23
C TYR A 62 4.39 -3.67 21.64
N GLY A 63 4.12 -2.45 22.09
CA GLY A 63 4.46 -1.99 23.44
C GLY A 63 3.78 -2.81 24.53
N GLU A 64 2.48 -3.09 24.38
CA GLU A 64 1.72 -3.94 25.29
C GLU A 64 2.29 -5.37 25.35
N ALA A 65 2.53 -5.98 24.19
CA ALA A 65 3.11 -7.32 24.12
C ALA A 65 4.50 -7.40 24.77
N MET A 66 5.33 -6.37 24.60
CA MET A 66 6.65 -6.29 25.22
C MET A 66 6.58 -6.13 26.75
N LEU A 67 5.62 -5.34 27.24
CA LEU A 67 5.37 -5.21 28.67
C LEU A 67 4.90 -6.53 29.28
N GLU A 68 3.99 -7.23 28.62
CA GLU A 68 3.53 -8.54 29.06
C GLU A 68 4.67 -9.57 29.10
N LEU A 69 5.50 -9.62 28.05
CA LEU A 69 6.67 -10.48 28.01
C LEU A 69 7.64 -10.17 29.17
N ARG A 70 7.87 -8.89 29.46
CA ARG A 70 8.74 -8.46 30.55
C ARG A 70 8.18 -8.86 31.91
N ALA A 71 6.87 -8.69 32.11
CA ALA A 71 6.19 -9.09 33.34
C ALA A 71 6.31 -10.61 33.57
N ARG A 72 6.06 -11.41 32.52
CA ARG A 72 6.20 -12.88 32.56
C ARG A 72 7.63 -13.30 32.91
N LYS A 73 8.64 -12.74 32.23
CA LYS A 73 10.06 -13.01 32.53
C LYS A 73 10.44 -12.63 33.97
N LYS A 74 9.94 -11.49 34.45
CA LYS A 74 10.21 -11.06 35.83
C LYS A 74 9.57 -12.00 36.85
N LEU A 75 8.35 -12.45 36.60
CA LEU A 75 7.66 -13.42 37.44
C LEU A 75 8.40 -14.76 37.48
N GLN A 76 8.80 -15.28 36.32
CA GLN A 76 9.58 -16.52 36.22
C GLN A 76 10.87 -16.47 37.04
N SER A 77 11.63 -15.38 36.92
CA SER A 77 12.85 -15.15 37.70
C SER A 77 12.59 -15.06 39.21
N LEU A 78 11.47 -14.45 39.63
CA LEU A 78 11.08 -14.38 41.05
C LEU A 78 10.63 -15.74 41.61
N LEU A 79 10.06 -16.60 40.76
CA LEU A 79 9.63 -17.95 41.13
C LEU A 79 10.80 -18.97 41.12
N GLY A 80 12.01 -18.55 40.74
CA GLY A 80 13.18 -19.44 40.70
C GLY A 80 13.09 -20.52 39.61
N GLU A 81 12.22 -20.34 38.62
CA GLU A 81 12.00 -21.31 37.54
C GLU A 81 13.09 -21.26 36.44
N ASP A 82 14.17 -20.50 36.67
CA ASP A 82 15.33 -20.41 35.76
C ASP A 82 16.31 -21.61 35.92
N GLU A 83 16.10 -22.53 36.87
CA GLU A 83 16.97 -23.71 37.13
C GLU A 83 16.37 -25.07 36.69
N LYS A 84 15.78 -25.18 35.50
CA LYS A 84 15.46 -26.49 34.88
C LYS A 84 16.05 -26.65 33.49
#